data_AF-A0A4U2Z5Y9-F1
#
_entry.id   AF-A0A4U2Z5Y9-F1
#
_cell.length_a   1.000
_cell.length_b   1.000
_cell.length_c   1.000
_cell.angle_alpha   90.00
_cell.angle_beta   90.00
_cell.angle_gamma   90.00
#
_symmetry.space_group_name_H-M   'P 1'
#
loop_
_entity.id
_entity.type
_entity.pdbx_description
1 polymer ?
#
loop_
_entity_poly.entity_id
_entity_poly.type
_entity_poly.pdbx_seq_one_letter_code
_entity_poly.pdbx_strand_id
1 'polypeptide(L)'
;MKKIKIVGALIFTLSITLAIIFGYTSKNISEHNDFINAINKQKDFTQEISKNIFYIYKNPTSSAKTLDDSIKKFLDVMNTRNENSKTNENIAKLWNSFYLNVQTFRDQFKNRSIYSNILFEKSVKEIYNTNLRLILEFNNIVQKEKESFEEKQQFYKYLQYLLFTLLVLLLLFLFTELKTVIAFVQKFLSASKEIISNSSIKELKPIEIENAGTDIIQAKDNFNSLVKKINDSIEYSGNSIEYAHESLKVTERHIEDLVELIYDMNDKTRDKELRKKEDAVIQSLEELSSTAVKLKNLKKDLDSLILYSKLKN
;
A
#
# COMPACT_ATOMS: atom_id res chain seq x y z
N MET A 1 8.78 9.76 7.53
CA MET A 1 9.21 8.94 6.38
C MET A 1 9.37 7.46 6.71
N LYS A 2 10.06 7.04 7.80
CA LYS A 2 10.14 5.61 8.17
C LYS A 2 8.76 4.96 8.35
N LYS A 3 7.83 5.65 9.03
CA LYS A 3 6.43 5.21 9.21
C LYS A 3 5.69 4.99 7.88
N ILE A 4 5.78 5.93 6.94
CA ILE A 4 5.15 5.82 5.60
C ILE A 4 5.74 4.64 4.81
N LYS A 5 7.07 4.45 4.85
CA LYS A 5 7.73 3.31 4.19
C LYS A 5 7.28 1.97 4.78
N ILE A 6 7.17 1.88 6.11
CA ILE A 6 6.71 0.68 6.81
C ILE A 6 5.24 0.39 6.47
N VAL A 7 4.36 1.40 6.54
CA VAL A 7 2.93 1.25 6.20
C VAL A 7 2.76 0.85 4.73
N GLY A 8 3.51 1.46 3.81
CA GLY A 8 3.51 1.10 2.40
C GLY A 8 3.94 -0.36 2.15
N ALA A 9 5.04 -0.79 2.79
CA ALA A 9 5.49 -2.18 2.72
C ALA A 9 4.43 -3.15 3.27
N LEU A 10 3.79 -2.79 4.39
CA LEU A 10 2.76 -3.60 5.02
C LEU A 10 1.52 -3.74 4.13
N ILE A 11 1.06 -2.65 3.48
CA ILE A 11 -0.04 -2.69 2.50
C ILE A 11 0.32 -3.63 1.34
N PHE A 12 1.54 -3.56 0.83
CA PHE A 12 2.01 -4.41 -0.27
C PHE A 12 2.01 -5.90 0.11
N THR A 13 2.58 -6.24 1.28
CA THR A 13 2.57 -7.61 1.79
C THR A 13 1.15 -8.12 2.04
N LEU A 14 0.27 -7.28 2.59
CA LEU A 14 -1.12 -7.64 2.83
C LEU A 14 -1.87 -7.92 1.52
N SER A 15 -1.61 -7.12 0.49
CA SER A 15 -2.20 -7.28 -0.85
C SER A 15 -1.79 -8.61 -1.49
N ILE A 16 -0.51 -8.97 -1.42
CA ILE A 16 -0.01 -10.26 -1.92
C ILE A 16 -0.66 -11.43 -1.15
N THR A 17 -0.70 -11.32 0.17
CA THR A 17 -1.29 -12.36 1.03
C THR A 17 -2.76 -12.57 0.69
N LEU A 18 -3.51 -11.48 0.49
CA LEU A 18 -4.91 -11.53 0.10
C LEU A 18 -5.08 -12.22 -1.27
N ALA A 19 -4.24 -11.89 -2.25
CA ALA A 19 -4.27 -12.52 -3.57
C ALA A 19 -4.01 -14.03 -3.51
N ILE A 20 -3.04 -14.46 -2.68
CA ILE A 20 -2.75 -15.88 -2.46
C ILE A 20 -3.95 -16.59 -1.83
N ILE A 21 -4.55 -16.01 -0.78
CA ILE A 21 -5.73 -16.59 -0.12
C ILE A 21 -6.90 -16.70 -1.10
N PHE A 22 -7.15 -15.67 -1.92
CA PHE A 22 -8.19 -15.71 -2.96
C PHE A 22 -7.93 -16.82 -3.98
N GLY A 23 -6.69 -16.94 -4.48
CA GLY A 23 -6.31 -17.99 -5.42
C GLY A 23 -6.50 -19.39 -4.85
N TYR A 24 -6.03 -19.60 -3.61
CA TYR A 24 -6.21 -20.86 -2.89
C TYR A 24 -7.69 -21.20 -2.68
N THR A 25 -8.49 -20.22 -2.24
CA THR A 25 -9.92 -20.39 -1.99
C THR A 25 -10.66 -20.74 -3.28
N SER A 26 -10.36 -20.06 -4.39
CA SER A 26 -10.94 -20.32 -5.70
C SER A 26 -10.65 -21.73 -6.19
N LYS A 27 -9.39 -22.17 -6.07
CA LYS A 27 -8.99 -23.54 -6.41
C LYS A 27 -9.73 -24.57 -5.56
N ASN A 28 -9.78 -24.36 -4.24
CA ASN A 28 -10.45 -25.27 -3.32
C ASN A 28 -11.97 -25.36 -3.59
N ILE A 29 -12.63 -24.26 -3.99
CA ILE A 29 -14.04 -24.28 -4.43
C ILE A 29 -14.20 -25.16 -5.68
N SER A 30 -13.33 -25.00 -6.68
CA SER A 30 -13.38 -25.81 -7.90
C SER A 30 -13.24 -27.30 -7.59
N GLU A 31 -12.22 -27.66 -6.81
CA GLU A 31 -11.94 -29.05 -6.43
C GLU A 31 -13.12 -29.68 -5.66
N HIS A 32 -13.75 -28.92 -4.74
CA HIS A 32 -14.95 -29.37 -4.04
C HIS A 32 -16.12 -29.61 -5.00
N ASN A 33 -16.39 -28.67 -5.90
CA ASN A 33 -17.46 -28.80 -6.88
C ASN A 33 -17.25 -30.01 -7.80
N ASP A 34 -16.03 -30.23 -8.27
CA ASP A 34 -15.67 -31.38 -9.09
C ASP A 34 -15.87 -32.70 -8.34
N PHE A 35 -15.49 -32.74 -7.06
CA PHE A 35 -15.72 -33.90 -6.20
C PHE A 35 -17.21 -34.21 -6.05
N ILE A 36 -18.03 -33.21 -5.68
CA ILE A 36 -19.47 -33.36 -5.46
C ILE A 36 -20.18 -33.77 -6.76
N ASN A 37 -19.88 -33.12 -7.87
CA ASN A 37 -20.43 -33.46 -9.19
C ASN A 37 -20.13 -34.90 -9.56
N ALA A 38 -18.90 -35.36 -9.32
CA ALA A 38 -18.53 -36.72 -9.64
C ALA A 38 -19.21 -37.76 -8.74
N ILE A 39 -19.42 -37.47 -7.45
CA ILE A 39 -20.21 -38.34 -6.56
C ILE A 39 -21.68 -38.40 -6.99
N ASN A 40 -22.29 -37.26 -7.33
CA ASN A 40 -23.67 -37.23 -7.82
C ASN A 40 -23.82 -37.98 -9.15
N LYS A 41 -22.86 -37.83 -10.07
CA LYS A 41 -22.86 -38.57 -11.33
C LYS A 41 -22.78 -40.09 -11.12
N GLN A 42 -21.98 -40.55 -10.15
CA GLN A 42 -21.94 -41.96 -9.78
C GLN A 42 -23.29 -42.42 -9.24
N LYS A 43 -23.91 -41.66 -8.34
CA LYS A 43 -25.26 -41.91 -7.83
C LYS A 43 -26.29 -42.03 -8.97
N ASP A 44 -26.29 -41.13 -9.93
CA ASP A 44 -27.22 -41.15 -11.06
C ASP A 44 -27.07 -42.43 -11.90
N PHE A 45 -25.83 -42.86 -12.16
CA PHE A 45 -25.59 -44.13 -12.87
C PHE A 45 -26.13 -45.35 -12.11
N THR A 46 -25.99 -45.38 -10.78
CA THR A 46 -26.51 -46.49 -9.96
C THR A 46 -28.03 -46.65 -10.12
N GLN A 47 -28.71 -45.50 -10.17
CA GLN A 47 -30.16 -45.42 -10.31
C GLN A 47 -30.59 -45.77 -11.73
N GLU A 48 -29.89 -45.28 -12.75
CA GLU A 48 -30.15 -45.59 -14.16
C GLU A 48 -29.99 -47.10 -14.44
N ILE A 49 -28.90 -47.70 -13.97
CA ILE A 49 -28.66 -49.15 -14.09
C ILE A 49 -29.76 -49.93 -13.39
N SER A 50 -30.11 -49.56 -12.15
CA SER A 50 -31.17 -50.23 -11.39
C SER A 50 -32.53 -50.12 -12.08
N LYS A 51 -32.85 -48.95 -12.67
CA LYS A 51 -34.08 -48.71 -13.43
C LYS A 51 -34.13 -49.57 -14.70
N ASN A 52 -33.03 -49.64 -15.44
CA ASN A 52 -32.94 -50.45 -16.66
C ASN A 52 -33.11 -51.94 -16.35
N ILE A 53 -32.51 -52.42 -15.26
CA ILE A 53 -32.67 -53.81 -14.79
C ILE A 53 -34.11 -54.11 -14.41
N PHE A 54 -34.78 -53.22 -13.68
CA PHE A 54 -36.19 -53.36 -13.35
C PHE A 54 -37.08 -53.37 -14.60
N TYR A 55 -36.79 -52.51 -15.58
CA TYR A 55 -37.52 -52.46 -16.84
C TYR A 55 -37.37 -53.76 -17.66
N ILE A 56 -36.15 -54.29 -17.77
CA ILE A 56 -35.85 -55.56 -18.43
C ILE A 56 -36.57 -56.72 -17.73
N TYR A 57 -36.59 -56.73 -16.39
CA TYR A 57 -37.30 -57.74 -15.61
C TYR A 57 -38.81 -57.72 -15.89
N LYS A 58 -39.43 -56.53 -15.97
CA LYS A 58 -40.85 -56.38 -16.27
C LYS A 58 -41.20 -56.63 -17.74
N ASN A 59 -40.24 -56.44 -18.66
CA ASN A 59 -40.42 -56.61 -20.11
C ASN A 59 -39.36 -57.55 -20.69
N PRO A 60 -39.53 -58.88 -20.56
CA PRO A 60 -38.50 -59.86 -20.90
C PRO A 60 -38.10 -59.92 -22.39
N THR A 61 -38.92 -59.35 -23.28
CA THR A 61 -38.63 -59.24 -24.72
C THR A 61 -37.79 -58.00 -25.07
N SER A 62 -37.51 -57.13 -24.09
CA SER A 62 -36.77 -55.90 -24.30
C SER A 62 -35.27 -56.14 -24.48
N SER A 63 -34.62 -55.26 -25.25
CA SER A 63 -33.19 -55.34 -25.51
C SER A 63 -32.36 -54.90 -24.29
N ALA A 64 -31.28 -55.62 -24.00
CA ALA A 64 -30.30 -55.24 -22.98
C ALA A 64 -29.35 -54.09 -23.42
N LYS A 65 -29.50 -53.56 -24.64
CA LYS A 65 -28.59 -52.55 -25.20
C LYS A 65 -28.47 -51.30 -24.32
N THR A 66 -29.58 -50.77 -23.81
CA THR A 66 -29.58 -49.59 -22.94
C THR A 66 -28.89 -49.86 -21.61
N LEU A 67 -29.02 -51.06 -21.05
CA LEU A 67 -28.30 -51.47 -19.83
C LEU A 67 -26.79 -51.54 -20.08
N ASP A 68 -26.38 -52.18 -21.17
CA ASP A 68 -24.96 -52.29 -21.55
C ASP A 68 -24.34 -50.89 -21.80
N ASP A 69 -25.07 -49.96 -22.42
CA ASP A 69 -24.63 -48.57 -22.60
C ASP A 69 -24.47 -47.82 -21.28
N SER A 70 -25.42 -47.96 -20.33
CA SER A 70 -25.31 -47.34 -19.00
C SER A 70 -24.15 -47.92 -18.18
N ILE A 71 -23.91 -49.24 -18.25
CA ILE A 71 -22.77 -49.90 -17.60
C ILE A 71 -21.44 -49.40 -18.21
N LYS A 72 -21.36 -49.28 -19.54
CA LYS A 72 -20.15 -48.79 -20.21
C LYS A 72 -19.83 -47.34 -19.82
N LYS A 73 -20.80 -46.44 -19.90
CA LYS A 73 -20.64 -45.04 -19.46
C LYS A 73 -20.20 -44.94 -18.00
N PHE A 74 -20.75 -45.80 -17.16
CA PHE A 74 -20.39 -45.86 -15.76
C PHE A 74 -18.93 -46.32 -15.55
N LEU A 75 -18.49 -47.38 -16.23
CA LEU A 75 -17.11 -47.87 -16.16
C LEU A 75 -16.09 -46.85 -16.69
N ASP A 76 -16.41 -46.16 -17.78
CA ASP A 76 -15.54 -45.11 -18.33
C ASP A 76 -15.31 -44.00 -17.30
N VAL A 77 -16.38 -43.54 -16.64
CA VAL A 77 -16.30 -42.50 -15.58
C VAL A 77 -15.53 -42.97 -14.35
N MET A 78 -15.56 -44.26 -14.02
CA MET A 78 -14.80 -44.83 -12.91
C MET A 78 -13.31 -45.00 -13.25
N ASN A 79 -12.99 -45.45 -14.46
CA ASN A 79 -11.60 -45.67 -14.89
C ASN A 79 -10.81 -44.38 -14.97
N THR A 80 -11.42 -43.27 -15.38
CA THR A 80 -10.77 -41.95 -15.39
C THR A 80 -10.45 -41.42 -13.97
N ARG A 81 -10.99 -42.02 -12.91
CA ARG A 81 -10.93 -41.48 -11.53
C ARG A 81 -10.05 -42.28 -10.56
N ASN A 82 -9.67 -43.51 -10.91
CA ASN A 82 -8.78 -44.34 -10.09
C ASN A 82 -7.37 -43.76 -9.92
N GLU A 83 -6.98 -42.76 -10.73
CA GLU A 83 -5.69 -42.09 -10.58
C GLU A 83 -5.69 -40.99 -9.50
N ASN A 84 -6.85 -40.52 -9.01
CA ASN A 84 -6.92 -39.26 -8.23
C ASN A 84 -7.84 -39.23 -7.00
N SER A 85 -8.45 -40.33 -6.52
CA SER A 85 -9.51 -40.22 -5.51
C SER A 85 -9.30 -41.01 -4.21
N LYS A 86 -9.34 -40.26 -3.09
CA LYS A 86 -9.73 -40.73 -1.74
C LYS A 86 -11.17 -41.25 -1.78
N THR A 87 -11.40 -42.35 -2.47
CA THR A 87 -12.70 -42.99 -2.47
C THR A 87 -12.82 -43.74 -1.15
N ASN A 88 -13.83 -43.41 -0.35
CA ASN A 88 -14.11 -44.10 0.91
C ASN A 88 -14.19 -45.61 0.64
N GLU A 89 -13.39 -46.39 1.37
CA GLU A 89 -13.25 -47.84 1.21
C GLU A 89 -14.62 -48.56 1.24
N ASN A 90 -15.57 -48.00 1.99
CA ASN A 90 -16.94 -48.51 2.08
C ASN A 90 -17.73 -48.34 0.78
N ILE A 91 -17.60 -47.20 0.08
CA ILE A 91 -18.26 -47.01 -1.22
C ILE A 91 -17.65 -47.95 -2.24
N ALA A 92 -16.33 -48.10 -2.27
CA ALA A 92 -15.68 -49.03 -3.19
C ALA A 92 -16.16 -50.48 -2.99
N LYS A 93 -16.30 -50.93 -1.74
CA LYS A 93 -16.86 -52.26 -1.39
C LYS A 93 -18.31 -52.41 -1.84
N LEU A 94 -19.17 -51.42 -1.53
CA LEU A 94 -20.57 -51.42 -1.97
C LEU A 94 -20.68 -51.37 -3.49
N TRP A 95 -19.74 -50.71 -4.16
CA TRP A 95 -19.65 -50.66 -5.60
C TRP A 95 -19.32 -51.98 -6.25
N ASN A 96 -18.28 -52.64 -5.75
CA ASN A 96 -17.92 -53.97 -6.24
C ASN A 96 -19.07 -54.95 -6.05
N SER A 97 -19.77 -54.87 -4.91
CA SER A 97 -20.96 -55.70 -4.66
C SER A 97 -22.11 -55.40 -5.61
N PHE A 98 -22.43 -54.12 -5.85
CA PHE A 98 -23.48 -53.75 -6.80
C PHE A 98 -23.15 -54.19 -8.22
N TYR A 99 -21.91 -53.93 -8.67
CA TYR A 99 -21.45 -54.32 -9.99
C TYR A 99 -21.50 -55.83 -10.19
N LEU A 100 -21.08 -56.62 -9.19
CA LEU A 100 -21.18 -58.08 -9.22
C LEU A 100 -22.64 -58.54 -9.35
N ASN A 101 -23.57 -57.93 -8.60
CA ASN A 101 -25.00 -58.24 -8.69
C ASN A 101 -25.56 -57.92 -10.09
N VAL A 102 -25.15 -56.79 -10.67
CA VAL A 102 -25.52 -56.39 -12.03
C VAL A 102 -24.99 -57.35 -13.10
N GLN A 103 -23.73 -57.79 -13.00
CA GLN A 103 -23.18 -58.79 -13.92
C GLN A 103 -23.88 -60.15 -13.77
N THR A 104 -24.14 -60.58 -12.53
CA THR A 104 -24.88 -61.82 -12.26
C THR A 104 -26.27 -61.78 -12.90
N PHE A 105 -27.00 -60.67 -12.77
CA PHE A 105 -28.29 -60.48 -13.45
C PHE A 105 -28.16 -60.54 -14.98
N ARG A 106 -27.14 -59.89 -15.54
CA ARG A 106 -26.88 -59.86 -16.98
C ARG A 106 -26.60 -61.25 -17.55
N ASP A 107 -25.79 -62.05 -16.86
CA ASP A 107 -25.45 -63.41 -17.29
C ASP A 107 -26.66 -64.35 -17.17
N GLN A 108 -27.44 -64.21 -16.09
CA GLN A 108 -28.73 -64.91 -15.95
C GLN A 108 -29.69 -64.54 -17.09
N PHE A 109 -29.75 -63.26 -17.47
CA PHE A 109 -30.63 -62.77 -18.55
C PHE A 109 -30.27 -63.34 -19.92
N LYS A 110 -28.97 -63.48 -20.23
CA LYS A 110 -28.50 -64.10 -21.48
C LYS A 110 -28.82 -65.59 -21.57
N ASN A 111 -28.78 -66.30 -20.44
CA ASN A 111 -28.98 -67.75 -20.37
C ASN A 111 -30.40 -68.14 -19.92
N ARG A 112 -31.42 -67.30 -20.21
CA ARG A 112 -32.76 -67.48 -19.63
C ARG A 112 -33.39 -68.82 -20.02
N SER A 113 -33.96 -69.51 -19.04
CA SER A 113 -34.85 -70.67 -19.23
C SER A 113 -36.25 -70.37 -18.67
N ILE A 114 -37.25 -71.17 -19.02
CA ILE A 114 -38.65 -70.96 -18.59
C ILE A 114 -38.81 -70.97 -17.04
N TYR A 115 -37.86 -71.57 -16.31
CA TYR A 115 -37.89 -71.74 -14.84
C TYR A 115 -37.06 -70.72 -14.05
N SER A 116 -36.44 -69.76 -14.72
CA SER A 116 -35.45 -68.83 -14.12
C SER A 116 -36.06 -67.65 -13.34
N ASN A 117 -37.39 -67.57 -13.23
CA ASN A 117 -38.10 -66.40 -12.70
C ASN A 117 -37.77 -66.08 -11.23
N ILE A 118 -37.59 -67.11 -10.39
CA ILE A 118 -37.25 -66.96 -8.96
C ILE A 118 -35.83 -66.39 -8.79
N LEU A 119 -34.88 -66.81 -9.63
CA LEU A 119 -33.50 -66.31 -9.61
C LEU A 119 -33.45 -64.84 -10.04
N PHE A 120 -34.23 -64.45 -11.05
CA PHE A 120 -34.33 -63.06 -11.48
C PHE A 120 -34.94 -62.14 -10.43
N GLU A 121 -36.02 -62.58 -9.78
CA GLU A 121 -36.66 -61.79 -8.72
C GLU A 121 -35.69 -61.53 -7.56
N LYS A 122 -34.93 -62.57 -7.17
CA LYS A 122 -33.88 -62.46 -6.16
C LYS A 122 -32.79 -61.45 -6.57
N SER A 123 -32.25 -61.59 -7.79
CA SER A 123 -31.20 -60.69 -8.30
C SER A 123 -31.68 -59.23 -8.38
N VAL A 124 -32.91 -58.99 -8.86
CA VAL A 124 -33.49 -57.63 -8.93
C VAL A 124 -33.66 -57.03 -7.53
N LYS A 125 -34.11 -57.81 -6.55
CA LYS A 125 -34.26 -57.37 -5.15
C LYS A 125 -32.92 -57.05 -4.50
N GLU A 126 -31.89 -57.86 -4.76
CA GLU A 126 -30.52 -57.62 -4.26
C GLU A 126 -29.92 -56.35 -4.86
N ILE A 127 -30.09 -56.12 -6.17
CA ILE A 127 -29.66 -54.89 -6.86
C ILE A 127 -30.40 -53.68 -6.28
N TYR A 128 -31.72 -53.75 -6.11
CA TYR A 128 -32.51 -52.67 -5.52
C TYR A 128 -32.04 -52.31 -4.10
N ASN A 129 -31.87 -53.31 -3.23
CA ASN A 129 -31.41 -53.09 -1.85
C ASN A 129 -29.99 -52.52 -1.80
N THR A 130 -29.10 -53.00 -2.67
CA THR A 130 -27.72 -52.50 -2.75
C THR A 130 -27.69 -51.07 -3.27
N ASN A 131 -28.50 -50.75 -4.28
CA ASN A 131 -28.68 -49.39 -4.80
C ASN A 131 -29.17 -48.41 -3.71
N LEU A 132 -30.15 -48.81 -2.90
CA LEU A 132 -30.62 -47.98 -1.80
C LEU A 132 -29.51 -47.68 -0.79
N ARG A 133 -28.71 -48.69 -0.42
CA ARG A 133 -27.57 -48.50 0.49
C ARG A 133 -26.53 -47.54 -0.11
N LEU A 134 -26.23 -47.67 -1.40
CA LEU A 134 -25.32 -46.78 -2.10
C LEU A 134 -25.81 -45.34 -2.13
N ILE A 135 -27.09 -45.11 -2.41
CA ILE A 135 -27.68 -43.77 -2.39
C ILE A 135 -27.54 -43.12 -1.01
N LEU A 136 -27.77 -43.88 0.06
CA LEU A 136 -27.61 -43.39 1.43
C LEU A 136 -26.15 -43.02 1.72
N GLU A 137 -25.20 -43.86 1.33
CA GLU A 137 -23.77 -43.55 1.52
C GLU A 137 -23.29 -42.38 0.66
N PHE A 138 -23.73 -42.27 -0.59
CA PHE A 138 -23.44 -41.09 -1.43
C PHE A 138 -23.97 -39.81 -0.80
N ASN A 139 -25.20 -39.81 -0.31
CA ASN A 139 -25.77 -38.66 0.39
C ASN A 139 -24.99 -38.32 1.66
N ASN A 140 -24.59 -39.34 2.44
CA ASN A 140 -23.80 -39.16 3.67
C ASN A 140 -22.45 -38.50 3.38
N ILE A 141 -21.74 -38.93 2.34
CA ILE A 141 -20.46 -38.33 1.95
C ILE A 141 -20.64 -36.91 1.43
N VAL A 142 -21.63 -36.69 0.56
CA VAL A 142 -21.94 -35.33 0.06
C VAL A 142 -22.23 -34.39 1.21
N GLN A 143 -23.02 -34.83 2.20
CA GLN A 143 -23.35 -34.03 3.37
C GLN A 143 -22.11 -33.73 4.23
N LYS A 144 -21.31 -34.75 4.58
CA LYS A 144 -20.09 -34.56 5.38
C LYS A 144 -19.07 -33.67 4.70
N GLU A 145 -18.85 -33.85 3.41
CA GLU A 145 -17.93 -33.00 2.64
C GLU A 145 -18.45 -31.58 2.50
N LYS A 146 -19.76 -31.40 2.35
CA LYS A 146 -20.39 -30.07 2.35
C LYS A 146 -20.21 -29.36 3.69
N GLU A 147 -20.49 -30.01 4.80
CA GLU A 147 -20.32 -29.43 6.15
C GLU A 147 -18.86 -29.03 6.41
N SER A 148 -17.91 -29.93 6.17
CA SER A 148 -16.46 -29.68 6.30
C SER A 148 -15.99 -28.54 5.38
N PHE A 149 -16.52 -28.48 4.16
CA PHE A 149 -16.19 -27.42 3.21
C PHE A 149 -16.77 -26.07 3.64
N GLU A 150 -18.04 -26.02 4.06
CA GLU A 150 -18.71 -24.81 4.52
C GLU A 150 -17.99 -24.20 5.73
N GLU A 151 -17.61 -25.01 6.73
CA GLU A 151 -16.86 -24.54 7.89
C GLU A 151 -15.53 -23.88 7.50
N LYS A 152 -14.73 -24.55 6.65
CA LYS A 152 -13.46 -24.00 6.14
C LYS A 152 -13.69 -22.74 5.32
N GLN A 153 -14.73 -22.74 4.48
CA GLN A 153 -15.03 -21.62 3.61
C GLN A 153 -15.50 -20.39 4.38
N GLN A 154 -16.26 -20.58 5.46
CA GLN A 154 -16.63 -19.49 6.37
C GLN A 154 -15.38 -18.87 7.00
N PHE A 155 -14.46 -19.69 7.51
CA PHE A 155 -13.19 -19.19 8.06
C PHE A 155 -12.42 -18.32 7.04
N TYR A 156 -12.25 -18.79 5.80
CA TYR A 156 -11.56 -18.02 4.77
C TYR A 156 -12.28 -16.73 4.39
N LYS A 157 -13.62 -16.73 4.32
CA LYS A 157 -14.41 -15.51 4.08
C LYS A 157 -14.21 -14.48 5.19
N TYR A 158 -14.31 -14.90 6.45
CA TYR A 158 -14.08 -14.00 7.59
C TYR A 158 -12.67 -13.43 7.58
N LEU A 159 -11.66 -14.27 7.31
CA LEU A 159 -10.27 -13.84 7.22
C LEU A 159 -10.06 -12.83 6.07
N GLN A 160 -10.63 -13.09 4.89
CA GLN A 160 -10.57 -12.16 3.75
C GLN A 160 -11.20 -10.81 4.08
N TYR A 161 -12.40 -10.80 4.68
CA TYR A 161 -13.06 -9.56 5.09
C TYR A 161 -12.25 -8.79 6.13
N LEU A 162 -11.71 -9.47 7.14
CA LEU A 162 -10.87 -8.86 8.17
C LEU A 162 -9.62 -8.22 7.55
N LEU A 163 -8.91 -8.94 6.69
CA LEU A 163 -7.72 -8.44 6.02
C LEU A 163 -8.06 -7.26 5.09
N PHE A 164 -9.18 -7.34 4.36
CA PHE A 164 -9.61 -6.25 3.49
C PHE A 164 -9.97 -4.99 4.28
N THR A 165 -10.71 -5.11 5.38
CA THR A 165 -11.02 -3.98 6.28
C THR A 165 -9.74 -3.36 6.85
N LEU A 166 -8.78 -4.20 7.28
CA LEU A 166 -7.49 -3.72 7.76
C LEU A 166 -6.72 -2.95 6.67
N LEU A 167 -6.74 -3.43 5.43
CA LEU A 167 -6.13 -2.76 4.28
C LEU A 167 -6.73 -1.38 4.03
N VAL A 168 -8.06 -1.27 4.07
CA VAL A 168 -8.76 0.01 3.89
C VAL A 168 -8.38 1.00 5.00
N LEU A 169 -8.32 0.57 6.25
CA LEU A 169 -7.90 1.41 7.38
C LEU A 169 -6.46 1.92 7.21
N LEU A 170 -5.55 1.05 6.76
CA LEU A 170 -4.17 1.43 6.49
C LEU A 170 -4.05 2.45 5.35
N LEU A 171 -4.88 2.32 4.32
CA LEU A 171 -4.91 3.25 3.19
C LEU A 171 -5.41 4.63 3.64
N LEU A 172 -6.48 4.69 4.45
CA LEU A 172 -6.97 5.93 5.06
C LEU A 172 -5.91 6.60 5.94
N PHE A 173 -5.18 5.80 6.73
CA PHE A 173 -4.07 6.29 7.52
C PHE A 173 -2.97 6.91 6.65
N LEU A 174 -2.55 6.20 5.58
CA LEU A 174 -1.53 6.69 4.65
C LEU A 174 -1.97 7.99 3.96
N PHE A 175 -3.24 8.09 3.58
CA PHE A 175 -3.80 9.30 2.97
C PHE A 175 -3.73 10.51 3.91
N THR A 176 -4.01 10.30 5.20
CA THR A 176 -3.92 11.36 6.22
C THR A 176 -2.47 11.85 6.38
N GLU A 177 -1.51 10.93 6.46
CA GLU A 177 -0.07 11.27 6.52
C GLU A 177 0.39 12.03 5.26
N LEU A 178 -0.06 11.60 4.08
CA LEU A 178 0.29 12.25 2.81
C LEU A 178 -0.22 13.70 2.78
N LYS A 179 -1.43 13.96 3.28
CA LYS A 179 -2.00 15.31 3.38
C LYS A 179 -1.11 16.22 4.22
N THR A 180 -0.58 15.74 5.34
CA THR A 180 0.34 16.51 6.20
C THR A 180 1.66 16.82 5.50
N VAL A 181 2.21 15.86 4.75
CA VAL A 181 3.42 16.09 3.94
C VAL A 181 3.17 17.13 2.85
N ILE A 182 2.04 17.06 2.14
CA ILE A 182 1.68 18.03 1.10
C ILE A 182 1.55 19.43 1.71
N ALA A 183 0.88 19.56 2.85
CA ALA A 183 0.73 20.83 3.54
C ALA A 183 2.09 21.43 3.95
N PHE A 184 3.03 20.59 4.42
CA PHE A 184 4.40 21.00 4.69
C PHE A 184 5.09 21.52 3.42
N VAL A 185 5.07 20.75 2.34
CA VAL A 185 5.73 21.12 1.08
C VAL A 185 5.16 22.41 0.51
N GLN A 186 3.84 22.60 0.55
CA GLN A 186 3.20 23.83 0.10
C GLN A 186 3.66 25.04 0.92
N LYS A 187 3.62 24.94 2.27
CA LYS A 187 4.08 26.03 3.15
C LYS A 187 5.57 26.32 2.95
N PHE A 188 6.39 25.28 2.82
CA PHE A 188 7.82 25.41 2.54
C PHE A 188 8.07 26.11 1.20
N LEU A 189 7.40 25.71 0.12
CA LEU A 189 7.54 26.32 -1.20
C LEU A 189 7.05 27.76 -1.21
N SER A 190 5.93 28.06 -0.55
CA SER A 190 5.42 29.42 -0.41
C SER A 190 6.41 30.31 0.34
N ALA A 191 6.91 29.88 1.50
CA ALA A 191 7.90 30.62 2.28
C ALA A 191 9.21 30.79 1.50
N SER A 192 9.69 29.74 0.84
CA SER A 192 10.90 29.81 0.01
C SER A 192 10.72 30.76 -1.17
N LYS A 193 9.57 30.72 -1.84
CA LYS A 193 9.24 31.65 -2.92
C LYS A 193 9.14 33.08 -2.40
N GLU A 194 8.56 33.31 -1.23
CA GLU A 194 8.50 34.62 -0.61
C GLU A 194 9.91 35.17 -0.35
N ILE A 195 10.83 34.34 0.15
CA ILE A 195 12.24 34.70 0.37
C ILE A 195 12.94 35.07 -0.96
N ILE A 196 12.71 34.30 -2.02
CA ILE A 196 13.44 34.46 -3.30
C ILE A 196 12.85 35.59 -4.17
N SER A 197 11.53 35.69 -4.22
CA SER A 197 10.82 36.58 -5.16
C SER A 197 10.61 37.99 -4.63
N ASN A 198 10.57 38.17 -3.30
CA ASN A 198 10.62 39.49 -2.72
C ASN A 198 12.09 39.84 -2.51
N SER A 199 12.64 40.74 -3.34
CA SER A 199 13.94 41.39 -3.16
C SER A 199 14.05 42.22 -1.86
N SER A 200 13.00 42.23 -1.04
CA SER A 200 12.94 42.85 0.26
C SER A 200 13.46 41.89 1.32
N ILE A 201 14.49 42.35 2.01
CA ILE A 201 15.05 41.77 3.23
C ILE A 201 14.06 41.97 4.39
N LYS A 202 12.89 41.32 4.31
CA LYS A 202 11.90 41.32 5.40
C LYS A 202 12.45 40.48 6.56
N GLU A 203 12.02 40.77 7.80
CA GLU A 203 12.08 39.78 8.87
C GLU A 203 11.34 38.53 8.39
N LEU A 204 12.12 37.55 7.92
CA LEU A 204 11.60 36.33 7.34
C LEU A 204 10.81 35.60 8.42
N LYS A 205 9.58 35.21 8.09
CA LYS A 205 8.72 34.53 9.05
C LYS A 205 9.01 33.04 9.06
N PRO A 206 9.09 32.42 10.25
CA PRO A 206 9.18 30.98 10.35
C PRO A 206 7.90 30.32 9.83
N ILE A 207 8.02 29.09 9.33
CA ILE A 207 6.86 28.28 8.98
C ILE A 207 6.31 27.60 10.24
N GLU A 208 5.00 27.66 10.39
CA GLU A 208 4.27 26.99 11.47
C GLU A 208 3.45 25.83 10.93
N ILE A 209 3.71 24.64 11.46
CA ILE A 209 2.97 23.42 11.15
C ILE A 209 2.76 22.70 12.47
N GLU A 210 1.49 22.55 12.83
CA GLU A 210 1.05 21.78 13.98
C GLU A 210 0.79 20.33 13.57
N ASN A 211 0.94 19.39 14.51
CA ASN A 211 0.57 17.98 14.37
C ASN A 211 1.23 17.27 13.17
N ALA A 212 2.57 17.35 13.07
CA ALA A 212 3.32 16.66 12.04
C ALA A 212 4.26 15.58 12.60
N GLY A 213 4.62 14.61 11.75
CA GLY A 213 5.59 13.59 12.12
C GLY A 213 6.99 14.18 12.42
N THR A 214 7.80 13.44 13.18
CA THR A 214 9.15 13.86 13.63
C THR A 214 10.02 14.41 12.52
N ASP A 215 9.99 13.78 11.33
CA ASP A 215 10.84 14.18 10.20
C ASP A 215 10.40 15.54 9.62
N ILE A 216 9.10 15.83 9.63
CA ILE A 216 8.55 17.12 9.18
C ILE A 216 8.88 18.20 10.22
N ILE A 217 8.80 17.88 11.52
CA ILE A 217 9.19 18.80 12.60
C ILE A 217 10.67 19.16 12.48
N GLN A 218 11.56 18.17 12.27
CA GLN A 218 12.99 18.44 12.07
C GLN A 218 13.24 19.30 10.82
N ALA A 219 12.57 19.01 9.71
CA ALA A 219 12.70 19.83 8.50
C ALA A 219 12.21 21.27 8.71
N LYS A 220 11.09 21.44 9.43
CA LYS A 220 10.58 22.75 9.87
C LYS A 220 11.61 23.49 10.71
N ASP A 221 12.19 22.82 11.71
CA ASP A 221 13.15 23.44 12.63
C ASP A 221 14.44 23.86 11.92
N ASN A 222 14.94 23.02 11.01
CA ASN A 222 16.10 23.34 10.19
C ASN A 222 15.83 24.56 9.29
N PHE A 223 14.67 24.60 8.63
CA PHE A 223 14.28 25.75 7.81
C PHE A 223 14.12 27.01 8.66
N ASN A 224 13.44 26.93 9.80
CA ASN A 224 13.25 28.08 10.69
C ASN A 224 14.58 28.55 11.29
N SER A 225 15.54 27.66 11.55
CA SER A 225 16.90 28.04 11.94
C SER A 225 17.63 28.79 10.82
N LEU A 226 17.45 28.40 9.56
CA LEU A 226 18.02 29.12 8.42
C LEU A 226 17.42 30.52 8.31
N VAL A 227 16.08 30.62 8.38
CA VAL A 227 15.34 31.90 8.41
C VAL A 227 15.88 32.81 9.51
N LYS A 228 16.04 32.28 10.74
CA LYS A 228 16.60 33.04 11.85
C LYS A 228 18.01 33.53 11.56
N LYS A 229 18.91 32.67 11.07
CA LYS A 229 20.29 33.07 10.72
C LYS A 229 20.35 34.17 9.68
N ILE A 230 19.43 34.14 8.70
CA ILE A 230 19.33 35.21 7.70
C ILE A 230 18.94 36.52 8.40
N ASN A 231 17.86 36.52 9.19
CA ASN A 231 17.42 37.70 9.94
C ASN A 231 18.52 38.26 10.84
N ASP A 232 19.17 37.41 11.64
CA ASP A 232 20.26 37.80 12.54
C ASP A 232 21.43 38.42 11.74
N SER A 233 21.75 37.89 10.55
CA SER A 233 22.82 38.43 9.69
C SER A 233 22.49 39.80 9.11
N ILE A 234 21.22 40.05 8.80
CA ILE A 234 20.73 41.34 8.29
C ILE A 234 20.85 42.38 9.39
N GLU A 235 20.35 42.06 10.59
CA GLU A 235 20.43 42.92 11.77
C GLU A 235 21.89 43.24 12.11
N TYR A 236 22.75 42.21 12.16
CA TYR A 236 24.17 42.39 12.42
C TYR A 236 24.85 43.29 11.37
N SER A 237 24.49 43.16 10.10
CA SER A 237 25.02 44.01 9.02
C SER A 237 24.57 45.47 9.18
N GLY A 238 23.29 45.70 9.50
CA GLY A 238 22.76 47.03 9.77
C GLY A 238 23.46 47.71 10.96
N ASN A 239 23.62 46.98 12.06
CA ASN A 239 24.34 47.46 13.24
C ASN A 239 25.82 47.71 12.94
N SER A 240 26.48 46.84 12.17
CA SER A 240 27.90 47.01 11.79
C SER A 240 28.12 48.24 10.92
N ILE A 241 27.22 48.53 9.99
CA ILE A 241 27.28 49.76 9.16
C ILE A 241 27.14 51.00 10.05
N GLU A 242 26.25 50.97 11.04
CA GLU A 242 26.07 52.07 11.99
C GLU A 242 27.30 52.27 12.87
N TYR A 243 27.87 51.21 13.45
CA TYR A 243 29.09 51.31 14.23
C TYR A 243 30.27 51.82 13.41
N ALA A 244 30.41 51.37 12.17
CA ALA A 244 31.44 51.89 11.26
C ALA A 244 31.24 53.38 11.00
N HIS A 245 30.01 53.81 10.73
CA HIS A 245 29.67 55.22 10.51
C HIS A 245 30.00 56.10 11.73
N GLU A 246 29.61 55.69 12.93
CA GLU A 246 29.91 56.46 14.14
C GLU A 246 31.42 56.47 14.47
N SER A 247 32.13 55.36 14.23
CA SER A 247 33.58 55.29 14.41
C SER A 247 34.34 56.21 13.46
N LEU A 248 33.84 56.37 12.22
CA LEU A 248 34.41 57.31 11.25
C LEU A 248 34.25 58.76 11.71
N LYS A 249 33.07 59.13 12.25
CA LYS A 249 32.87 60.49 12.82
C LYS A 249 33.78 60.80 14.01
N VAL A 250 34.08 59.80 14.84
CA VAL A 250 35.03 59.97 15.96
C VAL A 250 36.44 60.16 15.42
N THR A 251 36.82 59.36 14.42
CA THR A 251 38.12 59.49 13.74
C THR A 251 38.27 60.85 13.06
N GLU A 252 37.23 61.31 12.35
CA GLU A 252 37.19 62.63 11.70
C GLU A 252 37.47 63.75 12.72
N ARG A 253 36.76 63.76 13.86
CA ARG A 253 37.01 64.71 14.95
C ARG A 253 38.43 64.65 15.50
N HIS A 254 38.97 63.46 15.75
CA HIS A 254 40.36 63.36 16.25
C HIS A 254 41.38 63.87 15.25
N ILE A 255 41.13 63.74 13.94
CA ILE A 255 42.01 64.28 12.90
C ILE A 255 41.85 65.81 12.81
N GLU A 256 40.63 66.34 12.93
CA GLU A 256 40.38 67.80 13.01
C GLU A 256 41.11 68.42 14.22
N ASP A 257 40.96 67.83 15.41
CA ASP A 257 41.65 68.25 16.64
C ASP A 257 43.18 68.21 16.46
N LEU A 258 43.70 67.19 15.76
CA LEU A 258 45.13 67.08 15.45
C LEU A 258 45.59 68.19 14.50
N VAL A 259 44.81 68.51 13.48
CA VAL A 259 45.11 69.60 12.53
C VAL A 259 45.12 70.94 13.26
N GLU A 260 44.14 71.21 14.12
CA GLU A 260 44.10 72.41 14.97
C GLU A 260 45.33 72.50 15.89
N LEU A 261 45.69 71.40 16.55
CA LEU A 261 46.87 71.34 17.40
C LEU A 261 48.18 71.56 16.62
N ILE A 262 48.28 71.07 15.38
CA ILE A 262 49.42 71.35 14.49
C ILE A 262 49.50 72.84 14.15
N TYR A 263 48.36 73.51 13.93
CA TYR A 263 48.33 74.96 13.69
C TYR A 263 48.78 75.75 14.93
N ASP A 264 48.28 75.39 16.11
CA ASP A 264 48.61 76.06 17.37
C ASP A 264 50.08 75.88 17.77
N MET A 265 50.68 74.73 17.47
CA MET A 265 52.09 74.46 17.78
C MET A 265 53.08 75.13 16.81
N ASN A 266 52.64 75.55 15.61
CA ASN A 266 53.56 75.91 14.52
C ASN A 266 53.52 77.41 14.13
N ASP A 267 53.74 78.28 15.11
CA ASP A 267 53.64 79.74 14.93
C ASP A 267 54.85 80.38 14.20
N LYS A 268 56.00 79.71 13.98
CA LYS A 268 57.23 80.42 13.51
C LYS A 268 58.14 79.81 12.44
N THR A 269 57.91 78.62 11.87
CA THR A 269 58.68 78.14 10.70
C THR A 269 57.88 77.19 9.83
N ARG A 270 57.21 77.74 8.80
CA ARG A 270 56.46 76.93 7.81
C ARG A 270 57.41 76.30 6.79
N ASP A 271 57.84 75.08 7.08
CA ASP A 271 58.60 74.23 6.15
C ASP A 271 57.69 73.70 5.01
N LYS A 272 58.24 73.59 3.79
CA LYS A 272 57.54 73.12 2.59
C LYS A 272 57.09 71.66 2.71
N GLU A 273 57.79 70.87 3.52
CA GLU A 273 57.42 69.48 3.80
C GLU A 273 56.18 69.35 4.71
N LEU A 274 56.01 70.28 5.66
CA LEU A 274 54.87 70.28 6.56
C LEU A 274 53.56 70.57 5.81
N ARG A 275 53.60 71.50 4.85
CA ARG A 275 52.46 71.79 3.95
C ARG A 275 52.03 70.58 3.13
N LYS A 276 52.98 69.78 2.64
CA LYS A 276 52.64 68.54 1.91
C LYS A 276 51.97 67.50 2.80
N LYS A 277 52.37 67.42 4.07
CA LYS A 277 51.75 66.50 5.05
C LYS A 277 50.37 67.00 5.47
N GLU A 278 50.20 68.31 5.64
CA GLU A 278 48.92 68.98 5.86
C GLU A 278 47.95 68.70 4.70
N ASP A 279 48.36 68.92 3.45
CA ASP A 279 47.56 68.62 2.26
C ASP A 279 47.15 67.12 2.21
N ALA A 280 48.05 66.21 2.58
CA ALA A 280 47.76 64.78 2.62
C ALA A 280 46.78 64.39 3.75
N VAL A 281 46.84 65.06 4.90
CA VAL A 281 45.89 64.87 6.01
C VAL A 281 44.52 65.41 5.64
N ILE A 282 44.45 66.60 5.03
CA ILE A 282 43.20 67.19 4.53
C ILE A 282 42.55 66.27 3.48
N GLN A 283 43.33 65.77 2.52
CA GLN A 283 42.83 64.81 1.53
C GLN A 283 42.30 63.54 2.19
N SER A 284 43.01 63.01 3.20
CA SER A 284 42.54 61.84 3.96
C SER A 284 41.23 62.12 4.71
N LEU A 285 41.05 63.34 5.20
CA LEU A 285 39.84 63.79 5.89
C LEU A 285 38.66 63.91 4.91
N GLU A 286 38.89 64.46 3.72
CA GLU A 286 37.88 64.49 2.63
C GLU A 286 37.48 63.07 2.19
N GLU A 287 38.44 62.17 2.04
CA GLU A 287 38.19 60.75 1.70
C GLU A 287 37.42 60.02 2.82
N LEU A 288 37.75 60.30 4.09
CA LEU A 288 37.06 59.76 5.26
C LEU A 288 35.60 60.25 5.34
N SER A 289 35.40 61.56 5.18
CA SER A 289 34.08 62.19 5.20
C SER A 289 33.20 61.66 4.04
N SER A 290 33.78 61.54 2.85
CA SER A 290 33.14 60.89 1.69
C SER A 290 32.73 59.45 1.98
N THR A 291 33.58 58.68 2.69
CA THR A 291 33.30 57.30 3.08
C THR A 291 32.19 57.21 4.13
N ALA A 292 32.17 58.11 5.12
CA ALA A 292 31.08 58.20 6.10
C ALA A 292 29.73 58.52 5.44
N VAL A 293 29.72 59.44 4.46
CA VAL A 293 28.51 59.72 3.66
C VAL A 293 28.06 58.49 2.88
N LYS A 294 28.97 57.74 2.28
CA LYS A 294 28.66 56.48 1.57
C LYS A 294 28.07 55.43 2.52
N LEU A 295 28.62 55.26 3.72
CA LEU A 295 28.09 54.33 4.74
C LEU A 295 26.71 54.74 5.24
N LYS A 296 26.47 56.03 5.47
CA LYS A 296 25.16 56.56 5.82
C LYS A 296 24.12 56.29 4.73
N ASN A 297 24.50 56.49 3.47
CA ASN A 297 23.63 56.20 2.33
C ASN A 297 23.36 54.69 2.22
N LEU A 298 24.38 53.86 2.41
CA LEU A 298 24.23 52.40 2.42
C LEU A 298 23.28 51.93 3.54
N LYS A 299 23.38 52.49 4.74
CA LYS A 299 22.43 52.23 5.83
C LYS A 299 21.03 52.63 5.43
N LYS A 300 20.86 53.83 4.88
CA LYS A 300 19.55 54.32 4.44
C LYS A 300 18.96 53.44 3.34
N ASP A 301 19.77 52.96 2.42
CA ASP A 301 19.35 52.05 1.35
C ASP A 301 18.93 50.70 1.96
N LEU A 302 19.71 50.14 2.90
CA LEU A 302 19.36 48.93 3.64
C LEU A 302 18.05 49.09 4.43
N ASP A 303 17.92 50.17 5.20
CA ASP A 303 16.72 50.49 5.96
C ASP A 303 15.52 50.69 5.03
N SER A 304 15.70 51.32 3.86
CA SER A 304 14.65 51.51 2.87
C SER A 304 14.21 50.18 2.24
N LEU A 305 15.13 49.24 2.02
CA LEU A 305 14.80 47.89 1.55
C LEU A 305 13.97 47.14 2.60
N ILE A 306 14.23 47.39 3.89
CA ILE A 306 13.45 46.86 5.01
C ILE A 306 12.07 47.58 5.09
N LEU A 307 12.01 48.91 4.95
CA LEU A 307 10.81 49.74 5.16
C LEU A 307 9.83 49.82 3.97
N TYR A 308 10.31 49.85 2.73
CA TYR A 308 9.48 49.85 1.52
C TYR A 308 8.57 48.60 1.47
N SER A 309 8.91 47.58 2.25
CA SER A 309 8.16 46.35 2.45
C SER A 309 6.99 46.43 3.45
N LYS A 310 6.95 47.47 4.31
CA LYS A 310 5.91 47.68 5.35
C LYS A 310 4.63 48.33 4.79
N LEU A 311 4.74 49.09 3.70
CA LEU A 311 3.65 49.88 3.10
C LEU A 311 2.83 49.12 2.04
N LYS A 312 3.23 47.89 1.68
CA LYS A 312 2.58 47.07 0.64
C LYS A 312 1.73 45.92 1.20
N ASN A 313 1.55 45.85 2.52
CA ASN A 313 0.64 44.94 3.21
C ASN A 313 -0.54 45.71 3.79
#